data_AF-A0A315T008-F1
#
_entry.id   AF-A0A315T008-F1
#
_cell.length_a   1.000
_cell.length_b   1.000
_cell.length_c   1.000
_cell.angle_alpha   90.00
_cell.angle_beta   90.00
_cell.angle_gamma   90.00
#
_symmetry.space_group_name_H-M   'P 1'
#
loop_
_entity.id
_entity.type
_entity.pdbx_description
1 polymer ?
#
loop_
_entity_poly.entity_id
_entity_poly.type
_entity_poly.pdbx_seq_one_letter_code
_entity_poly.pdbx_strand_id
1 'polypeptide(L)'
;MIARSAFAAGLSLLFVLQPAFAGAVRDCPSVVSNLERLACFDEAAGTPARAPSQAWSAPEQQAPSVSRVMANEAGRPIEDLTFRLGNAHEEAGAAQPWLVISAPAIASAEPRSYLVISCIQNISRLQLITGQPLNVNRVKVQLQGTRGVSTATAWQVMENGQVLDAGRGLPAIEQIKRLIGAHRVQVVSDDPAVDGLTFDAQGLDPLIDQARKTCRW
;
A
#
# COMPACT_ATOMS: atom_id res chain seq x y z
N MET A 1 -18.52 50.78 -70.35
CA MET A 1 -17.76 50.38 -71.56
C MET A 1 -16.79 49.27 -71.17
N ILE A 2 -17.00 48.14 -71.84
CA ILE A 2 -16.13 46.98 -72.11
C ILE A 2 -14.69 47.04 -71.58
N ALA A 3 -14.29 46.01 -70.83
CA ALA A 3 -13.05 45.25 -71.10
C ALA A 3 -13.07 43.91 -70.34
N ARG A 4 -13.33 42.83 -71.08
CA ARG A 4 -12.87 41.47 -70.74
C ARG A 4 -11.43 41.35 -71.23
N SER A 5 -10.53 40.74 -70.49
CA SER A 5 -9.42 39.95 -71.05
C SER A 5 -8.80 39.06 -69.97
N ALA A 6 -8.56 37.82 -70.36
CA ALA A 6 -8.24 36.68 -69.54
C ALA A 6 -6.73 36.56 -69.27
N PHE A 7 -6.37 35.90 -68.16
CA PHE A 7 -5.20 35.01 -68.14
C PHE A 7 -5.47 33.85 -67.19
N ALA A 8 -5.42 32.65 -67.78
CA ALA A 8 -5.41 31.39 -67.07
C ALA A 8 -3.98 31.10 -66.59
N ALA A 9 -3.83 30.65 -65.35
CA ALA A 9 -2.66 29.90 -64.90
C ALA A 9 -3.13 28.87 -63.88
N GLY A 10 -2.94 27.59 -64.21
CA GLY A 10 -3.48 26.45 -63.47
C GLY A 10 -2.93 26.36 -62.05
N LEU A 11 -3.83 26.20 -61.10
CA LEU A 11 -3.52 25.87 -59.72
C LEU A 11 -3.34 24.34 -59.62
N SER A 12 -2.09 23.88 -59.74
CA SER A 12 -1.77 22.47 -59.47
C SER A 12 -1.95 22.19 -57.97
N LEU A 13 -2.86 21.26 -57.64
CA LEU A 13 -2.94 20.63 -56.32
C LEU A 13 -1.65 19.84 -56.07
N LEU A 14 -0.87 20.28 -55.08
CA LEU A 14 0.09 19.42 -54.39
C LEU A 14 -0.55 18.95 -53.08
N PHE A 15 -1.17 17.77 -53.14
CA PHE A 15 -1.50 16.99 -51.95
C PHE A 15 -0.19 16.58 -51.28
N VAL A 16 0.16 17.23 -50.17
CA VAL A 16 1.24 16.78 -49.29
C VAL A 16 0.71 15.54 -48.56
N LEU A 17 0.99 14.34 -49.09
CA LEU A 17 0.93 13.12 -48.28
C LEU A 17 2.05 13.24 -47.25
N GLN A 18 1.68 13.42 -45.98
CA GLN A 18 2.63 13.24 -44.88
C GLN A 18 3.06 11.76 -44.84
N PRO A 19 4.37 11.46 -44.67
CA PRO A 19 4.80 10.09 -44.48
C PRO A 19 4.24 9.60 -43.15
N ALA A 20 3.47 8.52 -43.18
CA ALA A 20 3.22 7.72 -42.00
C ALA A 20 4.59 7.25 -41.48
N PHE A 21 4.87 7.47 -40.19
CA PHE A 21 6.11 7.06 -39.54
C PHE A 21 6.29 5.54 -39.67
N ALA A 22 7.08 5.10 -40.65
CA ALA A 22 7.58 3.74 -40.72
C ALA A 22 8.78 3.65 -39.76
N GLY A 23 8.56 3.09 -38.57
CA GLY A 23 9.66 2.63 -37.72
C GLY A 23 10.50 1.57 -38.45
N ALA A 24 11.76 1.41 -38.03
CA ALA A 24 12.68 0.43 -38.63
C ALA A 24 12.05 -0.97 -38.67
N VAL A 25 12.10 -1.62 -39.84
CA VAL A 25 11.56 -2.97 -40.05
C VAL A 25 12.32 -3.96 -39.16
N ARG A 26 11.66 -4.47 -38.12
CA ARG A 26 12.16 -5.53 -37.25
C ARG A 26 11.26 -6.76 -37.37
N ASP A 27 11.85 -7.93 -37.55
CA ASP A 27 11.13 -9.20 -37.64
C ASP A 27 10.81 -9.75 -36.23
N CYS A 28 9.95 -9.05 -35.49
CA CYS A 28 9.52 -9.46 -34.16
C CYS A 28 8.76 -10.82 -34.11
N PRO A 29 7.99 -11.23 -35.14
CA PRO A 29 7.28 -12.51 -35.12
C PRO A 29 8.17 -13.76 -34.97
N SER A 30 9.43 -13.71 -35.44
CA SER A 30 10.35 -14.84 -35.38
C SER A 30 11.01 -15.04 -34.01
N VAL A 31 10.79 -14.12 -33.06
CA VAL A 31 11.30 -14.25 -31.69
C VAL A 31 10.52 -15.33 -30.93
N VAL A 32 11.24 -16.35 -30.43
CA VAL A 32 10.67 -17.54 -29.77
C VAL A 32 10.14 -17.21 -28.37
N SER A 33 10.86 -16.37 -27.61
CA SER A 33 10.45 -15.96 -26.27
C SER A 33 9.29 -14.98 -26.32
N ASN A 34 8.20 -15.27 -25.60
CA ASN A 34 7.03 -14.41 -25.53
C ASN A 34 7.36 -12.99 -25.01
N LEU A 35 8.24 -12.89 -24.01
CA LEU A 35 8.61 -11.61 -23.40
C LEU A 35 9.51 -10.80 -24.33
N GLU A 36 10.49 -11.43 -24.96
CA GLU A 36 11.39 -10.73 -25.89
C GLU A 36 10.67 -10.30 -27.17
N ARG A 37 9.72 -11.10 -27.64
CA ARG A 37 8.88 -10.76 -28.78
C ARG A 37 8.03 -9.52 -28.50
N LEU A 38 7.42 -9.44 -27.30
CA LEU A 38 6.68 -8.27 -26.87
C LEU A 38 7.59 -7.04 -26.79
N ALA A 39 8.77 -7.16 -26.18
CA ALA A 39 9.75 -6.09 -26.11
C ALA A 39 10.20 -5.60 -27.51
N CYS A 40 10.34 -6.50 -28.47
CA CYS A 40 10.64 -6.14 -29.87
C CYS A 40 9.53 -5.28 -30.49
N PHE A 41 8.26 -5.65 -30.29
CA PHE A 41 7.12 -4.86 -30.78
C PHE A 41 7.05 -3.50 -30.09
N ASP A 42 7.27 -3.45 -28.79
CA ASP A 42 7.29 -2.23 -27.99
C ASP A 42 8.38 -1.26 -28.47
N GLU A 43 9.60 -1.76 -28.74
CA GLU A 43 10.68 -0.94 -29.30
C GLU A 43 10.38 -0.46 -30.73
N ALA A 44 9.83 -1.34 -31.58
CA ALA A 44 9.46 -0.99 -32.96
C ALA A 44 8.34 0.06 -33.01
N ALA A 45 7.42 0.02 -32.05
CA ALA A 45 6.35 1.00 -31.88
C ALA A 45 6.80 2.29 -31.17
N GLY A 46 8.06 2.38 -30.74
CA GLY A 46 8.56 3.52 -29.96
C GLY A 46 7.94 3.62 -28.56
N THR A 47 7.39 2.52 -28.05
CA THR A 47 6.79 2.38 -26.72
C THR A 47 7.58 1.39 -25.87
N PRO A 48 8.91 1.57 -25.68
CA PRO A 48 9.71 0.59 -24.96
C PRO A 48 9.13 0.36 -23.56
N ALA A 49 8.94 -0.91 -23.19
CA ALA A 49 8.55 -1.27 -21.84
C ALA A 49 9.54 -0.61 -20.87
N ARG A 50 9.06 0.33 -20.06
CA ARG A 50 9.87 0.96 -19.03
C ARG A 50 10.20 -0.12 -18.02
N ALA A 51 11.38 -0.73 -18.15
CA ALA A 51 11.93 -1.52 -17.07
C ALA A 51 11.91 -0.61 -15.83
N PRO A 52 11.19 -0.99 -14.76
CA PRO A 52 11.19 -0.16 -13.58
C PRO A 52 12.65 -0.09 -13.15
N SER A 53 13.25 1.10 -13.26
CA SER A 53 14.43 1.41 -12.47
C SER A 53 14.06 1.00 -11.06
N GLN A 54 14.87 0.16 -10.45
CA GLN A 54 14.71 -0.29 -9.08
C GLN A 54 15.02 0.89 -8.14
N ALA A 55 14.18 1.91 -8.24
CA ALA A 55 13.96 3.00 -7.33
C ALA A 55 12.46 2.84 -7.04
N TRP A 56 12.15 2.10 -5.98
CA TRP A 56 10.77 1.98 -5.51
C TRP A 56 10.30 3.35 -5.03
N SER A 57 9.69 4.08 -5.95
CA SER A 57 8.70 5.09 -5.65
C SER A 57 7.36 4.51 -6.11
N ALA A 58 6.85 3.54 -5.34
CA ALA A 58 5.41 3.32 -5.33
C ALA A 58 4.80 4.67 -4.91
N PRO A 59 4.02 5.37 -5.77
CA PRO A 59 3.39 6.61 -5.37
C PRO A 59 2.58 6.35 -4.10
N GLU A 60 2.59 7.28 -3.17
CA GLU A 60 1.96 7.21 -1.84
C GLU A 60 0.50 6.68 -1.85
N GLN A 61 -0.16 6.76 -3.01
CA GLN A 61 -1.46 6.16 -3.34
C GLN A 61 -1.53 4.63 -3.26
N GLN A 62 -0.41 3.91 -3.39
CA GLN A 62 -0.38 2.44 -3.43
C GLN A 62 -0.32 1.80 -2.04
N ALA A 63 -0.04 2.59 -0.99
CA ALA A 63 0.07 2.10 0.39
C ALA A 63 -0.57 3.07 1.41
N PRO A 64 -1.90 3.30 1.33
CA PRO A 64 -2.58 4.27 2.19
C PRO A 64 -2.58 3.88 3.67
N SER A 65 -2.48 2.59 4.01
CA SER A 65 -2.36 2.17 5.40
C SER A 65 -0.97 2.51 5.94
N VAL A 66 0.07 2.28 5.12
CA VAL A 66 1.45 2.64 5.45
C VAL A 66 1.60 4.14 5.64
N SER A 67 1.15 4.97 4.69
CA SER A 67 1.23 6.44 4.79
C SER A 67 0.55 6.96 6.07
N ARG A 68 -0.64 6.44 6.41
CA ARG A 68 -1.38 6.84 7.62
C ARG A 68 -0.64 6.46 8.91
N VAL A 69 -0.02 5.28 8.93
CA VAL A 69 0.77 4.83 10.09
C VAL A 69 2.05 5.66 10.20
N MET A 70 2.77 5.90 9.10
CA MET A 70 3.98 6.73 9.13
C MET A 70 3.67 8.18 9.52
N ALA A 71 2.54 8.74 9.09
CA ALA A 71 2.05 10.02 9.56
C ALA A 71 1.72 9.98 11.06
N ASN A 72 1.06 8.90 11.52
CA ASN A 72 0.80 8.69 12.95
C ASN A 72 2.08 8.45 13.73
N GLU A 73 3.19 8.01 13.14
CA GLU A 73 4.46 7.68 13.80
C GLU A 73 5.54 8.78 13.60
N ALA A 74 5.23 9.80 12.81
CA ALA A 74 6.10 10.95 12.58
C ALA A 74 6.46 11.66 13.89
N GLY A 75 7.74 12.02 14.05
CA GLY A 75 8.24 12.73 15.22
C GLY A 75 8.20 11.94 16.54
N ARG A 76 7.97 10.62 16.50
CA ARG A 76 8.06 9.76 17.68
C ARG A 76 9.49 9.77 18.26
N PRO A 77 9.66 10.00 19.58
CA PRO A 77 10.93 9.77 20.26
C PRO A 77 11.37 8.30 20.15
N ILE A 78 12.65 8.04 19.94
CA ILE A 78 13.17 6.69 19.65
C ILE A 78 12.88 5.70 20.79
N GLU A 79 12.87 6.21 22.03
CA GLU A 79 12.64 5.49 23.27
C GLU A 79 11.17 5.19 23.57
N ASP A 80 10.22 5.90 22.95
CA ASP A 80 8.80 5.64 23.12
C ASP A 80 8.36 4.50 22.20
N LEU A 81 8.24 3.30 22.77
CA LEU A 81 7.82 2.09 22.05
C LEU A 81 6.37 1.70 22.31
N THR A 82 5.64 2.51 23.08
CA THR A 82 4.27 2.20 23.49
C THR A 82 3.27 2.52 22.38
N PHE A 83 2.08 1.92 22.46
CA PHE A 83 1.00 2.25 21.54
C PHE A 83 0.58 3.71 21.71
N ARG A 84 0.43 4.43 20.59
CA ARG A 84 -0.08 5.80 20.58
C ARG A 84 -1.27 5.94 19.66
N LEU A 85 -2.16 6.85 20.03
CA LEU A 85 -3.36 7.18 19.29
C LEU A 85 -3.11 8.41 18.41
N GLY A 86 -3.42 8.30 17.12
CA GLY A 86 -3.56 9.42 16.19
C GLY A 86 -4.98 9.50 15.65
N ASN A 87 -5.49 10.72 15.59
CA ASN A 87 -6.85 11.03 15.14
C ASN A 87 -6.77 12.18 14.14
N ALA A 88 -7.61 12.20 13.10
CA ALA A 88 -7.83 13.40 12.29
C ALA A 88 -9.13 14.12 12.68
N HIS A 89 -9.38 14.23 13.99
CA HIS A 89 -10.59 14.88 14.51
C HIS A 89 -10.45 16.41 14.60
N GLU A 90 -9.72 17.05 13.68
CA GLU A 90 -9.48 18.50 13.74
C GLU A 90 -9.89 19.28 12.50
N GLU A 91 -10.29 18.64 11.39
CA GLU A 91 -10.94 19.37 10.30
C GLU A 91 -12.46 19.31 10.44
N ALA A 92 -13.04 20.45 10.82
CA ALA A 92 -14.48 20.70 10.77
C ALA A 92 -14.99 20.47 9.32
N GLY A 93 -15.47 19.26 9.05
CA GLY A 93 -15.93 18.84 7.71
C GLY A 93 -15.59 17.41 7.32
N ALA A 94 -14.71 16.71 8.05
CA ALA A 94 -14.44 15.29 7.80
C ALA A 94 -15.69 14.44 8.07
N ALA A 95 -16.27 13.86 7.02
CA ALA A 95 -17.58 13.21 7.06
C ALA A 95 -17.67 11.98 7.99
N GLN A 96 -16.55 11.38 8.41
CA GLN A 96 -16.52 10.29 9.38
C GLN A 96 -15.23 10.33 10.21
N PRO A 97 -15.31 10.14 11.54
CA PRO A 97 -14.11 10.05 12.38
C PRO A 97 -13.32 8.79 12.04
N TRP A 98 -11.99 8.94 11.96
CA TRP A 98 -11.07 7.81 11.89
C TRP A 98 -9.97 7.96 12.94
N LEU A 99 -9.42 6.83 13.36
CA LEU A 99 -8.28 6.77 14.27
C LEU A 99 -7.31 5.67 13.86
N VAL A 100 -6.07 5.84 14.28
CA VAL A 100 -4.99 4.87 14.18
C VAL A 100 -4.33 4.76 15.54
N ILE A 101 -4.14 3.54 15.99
CA ILE A 101 -3.36 3.18 17.18
C ILE A 101 -2.20 2.34 16.68
N SER A 102 -0.97 2.76 16.93
CA SER A 102 0.22 2.03 16.48
C SER A 102 1.34 2.02 17.51
N ALA A 103 2.10 0.94 17.50
CA ALA A 103 3.36 0.78 18.24
C ALA A 103 4.43 0.16 17.34
N PRO A 104 5.68 0.62 17.40
CA PRO A 104 6.80 -0.05 16.75
C PRO A 104 7.14 -1.38 17.44
N ALA A 105 7.68 -2.32 16.67
CA ALA A 105 8.26 -3.53 17.24
C ALA A 105 9.49 -3.18 18.10
N ILE A 106 9.59 -3.82 19.26
CA ILE A 106 10.73 -3.71 20.18
C ILE A 106 11.91 -4.47 19.58
N ALA A 107 13.09 -3.86 19.61
CA ALA A 107 14.35 -4.49 19.19
C ALA A 107 14.32 -5.11 17.78
N SER A 108 13.52 -4.54 16.86
CA SER A 108 13.50 -4.95 15.45
C SER A 108 14.55 -4.22 14.62
N ALA A 109 14.97 -4.84 13.52
CA ALA A 109 15.78 -4.14 12.51
C ALA A 109 15.02 -2.94 11.92
N GLU A 110 15.77 -1.92 11.47
CA GLU A 110 15.23 -0.83 10.67
C GLU A 110 15.10 -1.26 9.19
N PRO A 111 14.02 -0.86 8.48
CA PRO A 111 12.86 -0.11 8.96
C PRO A 111 12.00 -0.92 9.93
N ARG A 112 11.49 -0.29 11.00
CA ARG A 112 10.66 -0.97 12.01
C ARG A 112 9.35 -1.50 11.42
N SER A 113 8.89 -2.62 11.97
CA SER A 113 7.51 -3.09 11.79
C SER A 113 6.59 -2.47 12.84
N TYR A 114 5.30 -2.28 12.51
CA TYR A 114 4.33 -1.64 13.39
C TYR A 114 3.06 -2.49 13.52
N LEU A 115 2.63 -2.76 14.75
CA LEU A 115 1.31 -3.36 15.00
C LEU A 115 0.29 -2.23 15.10
N VAL A 116 -0.81 -2.37 14.37
CA VAL A 116 -1.76 -1.29 14.11
C VAL A 116 -3.19 -1.73 14.34
N ILE A 117 -3.92 -0.94 15.12
CA ILE A 117 -5.38 -1.03 15.24
C ILE A 117 -5.94 0.27 14.66
N SER A 118 -6.86 0.17 13.70
CA SER A 118 -7.48 1.37 13.12
C SER A 118 -8.99 1.25 13.04
N CYS A 119 -9.64 2.41 13.06
CA CYS A 119 -11.06 2.53 12.73
C CYS A 119 -11.17 3.44 11.51
N ILE A 120 -11.49 2.88 10.35
CA ILE A 120 -11.59 3.62 9.09
C ILE A 120 -12.96 3.31 8.48
N GLN A 121 -13.74 4.36 8.20
CA GLN A 121 -15.11 4.23 7.68
C GLN A 121 -15.99 3.35 8.60
N ASN A 122 -15.85 3.52 9.92
CA ASN A 122 -16.55 2.71 10.95
C ASN A 122 -16.25 1.21 10.90
N ILE A 123 -15.13 0.81 10.30
CA ILE A 123 -14.70 -0.59 10.23
C ILE A 123 -13.38 -0.73 10.98
N SER A 124 -13.39 -1.57 12.03
CA SER A 124 -12.19 -1.92 12.77
C SER A 124 -11.26 -2.78 11.91
N ARG A 125 -9.98 -2.47 11.95
CA ARG A 125 -8.92 -3.22 11.26
C ARG A 125 -7.80 -3.50 12.24
N LEU A 126 -7.19 -4.65 12.06
CA LEU A 126 -5.97 -5.05 12.76
C LEU A 126 -4.95 -5.40 11.68
N GLN A 127 -3.82 -4.71 11.70
CA GLN A 127 -2.83 -4.78 10.64
C GLN A 127 -1.43 -4.81 11.24
N LEU A 128 -0.50 -5.43 10.54
CA LEU A 128 0.93 -5.36 10.80
C LEU A 128 1.59 -4.73 9.58
N ILE A 129 2.18 -3.54 9.76
CA ILE A 129 3.01 -2.91 8.74
C ILE A 129 4.40 -3.51 8.85
N THR A 130 4.90 -4.12 7.78
CA THR A 130 6.19 -4.79 7.79
C THR A 130 7.31 -3.84 7.39
N GLY A 131 8.47 -3.99 8.04
CA GLY A 131 9.67 -3.21 7.71
C GLY A 131 10.22 -3.50 6.31
N GLN A 132 9.95 -4.70 5.79
CA GLN A 132 10.29 -5.13 4.43
C GLN A 132 9.06 -5.77 3.78
N PRO A 133 8.85 -5.58 2.47
CA PRO A 133 7.76 -6.23 1.75
C PRO A 133 7.84 -7.75 1.78
N LEU A 134 6.70 -8.39 1.99
CA LEU A 134 6.55 -9.84 1.89
C LEU A 134 6.20 -10.26 0.47
N ASN A 135 6.86 -11.31 -0.03
CA ASN A 135 6.64 -11.88 -1.36
C ASN A 135 5.72 -13.12 -1.31
N VAL A 136 4.72 -13.10 -0.43
CA VAL A 136 3.72 -14.15 -0.26
C VAL A 136 2.32 -13.52 -0.21
N ASN A 137 1.27 -14.32 -0.42
CA ASN A 137 -0.10 -13.79 -0.45
C ASN A 137 -0.78 -13.79 0.93
N ARG A 138 -0.39 -14.73 1.79
CA ARG A 138 -0.95 -14.91 3.13
C ARG A 138 0.12 -15.43 4.07
N VAL A 139 0.01 -15.06 5.34
CA VAL A 139 0.88 -15.51 6.42
C VAL A 139 0.01 -15.95 7.59
N LYS A 140 0.31 -17.08 8.20
CA LYS A 140 -0.43 -17.55 9.38
C LYS A 140 0.10 -16.84 10.61
N VAL A 141 -0.73 -16.03 11.26
CA VAL A 141 -0.34 -15.19 12.39
C VAL A 141 -1.20 -15.53 13.62
N GLN A 142 -0.55 -15.60 14.78
CA GLN A 142 -1.17 -15.62 16.10
C GLN A 142 -0.56 -14.51 16.95
N LEU A 143 -1.41 -13.75 17.65
CA LEU A 143 -0.99 -12.76 18.63
C LEU A 143 -1.04 -13.37 20.01
N GLN A 144 0.09 -13.35 20.71
CA GLN A 144 0.22 -13.81 22.08
C GLN A 144 0.40 -12.60 23.00
N GLY A 145 -0.67 -12.24 23.70
CA GLY A 145 -0.66 -11.27 24.78
C GLY A 145 -0.40 -11.96 26.13
N THR A 146 0.11 -11.22 27.10
CA THR A 146 0.35 -11.75 28.46
C THR A 146 -0.89 -12.31 29.16
N ARG A 147 -2.11 -11.90 28.75
CA ARG A 147 -3.38 -12.36 29.34
C ARG A 147 -4.29 -13.12 28.37
N GLY A 148 -3.88 -13.31 27.12
CA GLY A 148 -4.74 -13.88 26.10
C GLY A 148 -4.00 -14.18 24.82
N VAL A 149 -4.47 -15.21 24.11
CA VAL A 149 -3.89 -15.64 22.84
C VAL A 149 -4.98 -15.62 21.78
N SER A 150 -4.71 -15.02 20.62
CA SER A 150 -5.65 -15.04 19.49
C SER A 150 -5.69 -16.40 18.81
N THR A 151 -6.75 -16.65 18.05
CA THR A 151 -6.77 -17.79 17.12
C THR A 151 -5.73 -17.55 16.02
N ALA A 152 -4.94 -18.56 15.69
CA ALA A 152 -4.02 -18.49 14.56
C ALA A 152 -4.81 -18.44 13.25
N THR A 153 -4.69 -17.36 12.48
CA THR A 153 -5.44 -17.14 11.23
C THR A 153 -4.51 -16.71 10.11
N ALA A 154 -4.90 -16.98 8.86
CA ALA A 154 -4.15 -16.54 7.69
C ALA A 154 -4.47 -15.07 7.40
N TRP A 155 -3.52 -14.19 7.72
CA TRP A 155 -3.60 -12.75 7.41
C TRP A 155 -3.23 -12.53 5.94
N GLN A 156 -3.89 -11.57 5.29
CA GLN A 156 -3.68 -11.28 3.88
C GLN A 156 -2.56 -10.26 3.70
N VAL A 157 -1.64 -10.53 2.77
CA VAL A 157 -0.63 -9.56 2.37
C VAL A 157 -1.24 -8.59 1.34
N MET A 158 -1.08 -7.30 1.59
CA MET A 158 -1.67 -6.19 0.85
C MET A 158 -0.65 -5.06 0.64
N GLU A 159 -1.03 -4.04 -0.13
CA GLU A 159 -0.26 -2.80 -0.34
C GLU A 159 1.20 -3.09 -0.70
N ASN A 160 1.40 -3.82 -1.81
CA ASN A 160 2.72 -4.20 -2.34
C ASN A 160 3.61 -4.99 -1.36
N GLY A 161 3.01 -5.82 -0.50
CA GLY A 161 3.76 -6.65 0.43
C GLY A 161 4.00 -6.00 1.80
N GLN A 162 3.64 -4.73 1.98
CA GLN A 162 3.97 -3.96 3.19
C GLN A 162 2.95 -4.12 4.32
N VAL A 163 1.75 -4.64 4.03
CA VAL A 163 0.65 -4.72 4.99
C VAL A 163 0.17 -6.15 5.13
N LEU A 164 0.26 -6.69 6.34
CA LEU A 164 -0.44 -7.90 6.74
C LEU A 164 -1.76 -7.53 7.41
N ASP A 165 -2.89 -7.84 6.78
CA ASP A 165 -4.23 -7.52 7.25
C ASP A 165 -4.90 -8.75 7.89
N ALA A 166 -5.29 -8.62 9.15
CA ALA A 166 -5.96 -9.68 9.92
C ALA A 166 -7.44 -9.86 9.57
N GLY A 167 -7.95 -9.08 8.61
CA GLY A 167 -9.36 -8.93 8.30
C GLY A 167 -9.94 -7.61 8.80
N ARG A 168 -11.23 -7.43 8.53
CA ARG A 168 -11.97 -6.19 8.81
C ARG A 168 -13.27 -6.48 9.54
N GLY A 169 -13.65 -5.63 10.50
CA GLY A 169 -14.84 -5.82 11.31
C GLY A 169 -14.67 -6.96 12.31
N LEU A 170 -15.63 -7.87 12.38
CA LEU A 170 -15.68 -8.93 13.40
C LEU A 170 -14.37 -9.78 13.48
N PRO A 171 -13.77 -10.25 12.36
CA PRO A 171 -12.49 -10.97 12.40
C PRO A 171 -11.34 -10.20 13.07
N ALA A 172 -11.25 -8.88 12.84
CA ALA A 172 -10.26 -8.04 13.50
C ALA A 172 -10.61 -7.84 14.98
N ILE A 173 -11.88 -7.56 15.28
CA ILE A 173 -12.39 -7.31 16.63
C ILE A 173 -12.13 -8.51 17.54
N GLU A 174 -12.36 -9.73 17.06
CA GLU A 174 -12.11 -10.95 17.83
C GLU A 174 -10.64 -11.09 18.23
N GLN A 175 -9.71 -10.71 17.36
CA GLN A 175 -8.29 -10.72 17.65
C GLN A 175 -7.88 -9.56 18.58
N ILE A 176 -8.39 -8.34 18.34
CA ILE A 176 -8.14 -7.16 19.18
C ILE A 176 -8.58 -7.40 20.63
N LYS A 177 -9.75 -8.03 20.84
CA LYS A 177 -10.27 -8.36 22.18
C LYS A 177 -9.31 -9.22 23.00
N ARG A 178 -8.45 -10.03 22.35
CA ARG A 178 -7.48 -10.90 23.02
C ARG A 178 -6.25 -10.13 23.52
N LEU A 179 -6.07 -8.88 23.06
CA LEU A 179 -4.99 -8.00 23.49
C LEU A 179 -5.36 -7.18 24.74
N ILE A 180 -6.63 -7.18 25.16
CA ILE A 180 -7.09 -6.44 26.34
C ILE A 180 -6.39 -6.99 27.60
N GLY A 181 -5.76 -6.09 28.33
CA GLY A 181 -4.95 -6.37 29.51
C GLY A 181 -3.56 -6.94 29.19
N ALA A 182 -3.13 -6.93 27.93
CA ALA A 182 -1.78 -7.32 27.58
C ALA A 182 -0.80 -6.19 27.92
N HIS A 183 0.33 -6.51 28.56
CA HIS A 183 1.46 -5.58 28.71
C HIS A 183 2.51 -5.76 27.61
N ARG A 184 2.44 -6.89 26.91
CA ARG A 184 3.29 -7.22 25.78
C ARG A 184 2.50 -8.08 24.80
N VAL A 185 2.72 -7.86 23.52
CA VAL A 185 2.14 -8.68 22.44
C VAL A 185 3.28 -9.23 21.61
N GLN A 186 3.34 -10.55 21.46
CA GLN A 186 4.27 -11.23 20.56
C GLN A 186 3.51 -11.79 19.35
N VAL A 187 4.13 -11.70 18.18
CA VAL A 187 3.68 -12.33 16.95
C VAL A 187 4.30 -13.71 16.85
N VAL A 188 3.46 -14.73 16.67
CA VAL A 188 3.89 -16.08 16.29
C VAL A 188 3.40 -16.34 14.88
N SER A 189 4.32 -16.71 14.00
CA SER A 189 4.10 -16.75 12.55
C SER A 189 4.83 -17.90 11.86
N ASP A 190 4.32 -18.32 10.70
CA ASP A 190 5.03 -19.23 9.79
C ASP A 190 5.98 -18.50 8.81
N ASP A 191 5.95 -17.17 8.78
CA ASP A 191 6.89 -16.34 8.03
C ASP A 191 7.96 -15.73 8.96
N PRO A 192 9.25 -16.03 8.74
CA PRO A 192 10.35 -15.60 9.62
C PRO A 192 10.59 -14.09 9.61
N ALA A 193 10.08 -13.34 8.62
CA ALA A 193 10.23 -11.88 8.61
C ALA A 193 9.38 -11.19 9.69
N VAL A 194 8.34 -11.88 10.19
CA VAL A 194 7.43 -11.33 11.21
C VAL A 194 7.29 -12.20 12.45
N ASP A 195 7.76 -13.45 12.41
CA ASP A 195 7.79 -14.31 13.59
C ASP A 195 8.68 -13.73 14.70
N GLY A 196 8.19 -13.79 15.93
CA GLY A 196 8.88 -13.29 17.11
C GLY A 196 8.82 -11.77 17.32
N LEU A 197 8.25 -10.99 16.38
CA LEU A 197 8.06 -9.55 16.58
C LEU A 197 7.29 -9.29 17.88
N THR A 198 7.77 -8.35 18.68
CA THR A 198 7.24 -8.07 20.02
C THR A 198 6.91 -6.59 20.15
N PHE A 199 5.79 -6.26 20.78
CA PHE A 199 5.27 -4.90 20.94
C PHE A 199 5.01 -4.58 22.42
N ASP A 200 5.29 -3.34 22.83
CA ASP A 200 4.97 -2.86 24.17
C ASP A 200 3.50 -2.46 24.23
N ALA A 201 2.70 -3.24 24.95
CA ALA A 201 1.26 -3.04 25.08
C ALA A 201 0.87 -2.32 26.39
N GLN A 202 1.84 -1.78 27.13
CA GLN A 202 1.53 -0.89 28.24
C GLN A 202 0.66 0.28 27.75
N GLY A 203 -0.46 0.52 28.45
CA GLY A 203 -1.40 1.58 28.10
C GLY A 203 -2.32 1.29 26.91
N LEU A 204 -2.31 0.08 26.33
CA LEU A 204 -3.13 -0.25 25.17
C LEU A 204 -4.65 -0.27 25.46
N ASP A 205 -5.07 -0.72 26.64
CA ASP A 205 -6.48 -0.86 27.03
C ASP A 205 -7.34 0.41 26.82
N PRO A 206 -6.97 1.59 27.36
CA PRO A 206 -7.74 2.81 27.13
C PRO A 206 -7.79 3.22 25.64
N LEU A 207 -6.79 2.85 24.85
CA LEU A 207 -6.79 3.12 23.41
C LEU A 207 -7.76 2.18 22.67
N ILE A 208 -7.81 0.89 23.06
CA ILE A 208 -8.82 -0.04 22.55
C ILE A 208 -10.23 0.47 22.89
N ASP A 209 -10.45 0.98 24.10
CA ASP A 209 -11.76 1.57 24.46
C ASP A 209 -12.12 2.78 23.60
N GLN A 210 -11.15 3.60 23.21
CA GLN A 210 -11.37 4.67 22.24
C GLN A 210 -11.74 4.11 20.86
N ALA A 211 -11.04 3.07 20.40
CA ALA A 211 -11.35 2.38 19.14
C ALA A 211 -12.77 1.81 19.14
N ARG A 212 -13.20 1.21 20.25
CA ARG A 212 -14.56 0.67 20.44
C ARG A 212 -15.63 1.75 20.35
N LYS A 213 -15.40 2.92 20.95
CA LYS A 213 -16.33 4.06 20.86
C LYS A 213 -16.46 4.56 19.42
N THR A 214 -15.34 4.73 18.73
CA THR A 214 -15.34 5.25 17.35
C THR A 214 -15.94 4.26 16.36
N CYS A 215 -15.60 2.97 16.46
CA CYS A 215 -16.09 1.93 15.55
C CYS A 215 -17.37 1.21 16.01
N ARG A 216 -17.87 1.50 17.21
CA ARG A 216 -19.14 1.03 17.79
C ARG A 216 -19.24 -0.50 17.97
N TRP A 217 -18.37 -1.09 18.79
CA TRP A 217 -18.40 -2.54 19.12
C TRP A 217 -17.97 -2.91 20.56
#